data_AF-A0AAW7L561-F1
#
_entry.id   AF-A0AAW7L561-F1
#
_cell.length_a   1.000
_cell.length_b   1.000
_cell.length_c   1.000
_cell.angle_alpha   90.00
_cell.angle_beta   90.00
_cell.angle_gamma   90.00
#
_symmetry.space_group_name_H-M   'P 1'
#
loop_
_entity.id
_entity.type
_entity.pdbx_description
1 polymer ?
#
loop_
_entity_poly.entity_id
_entity_poly.type
_entity_poly.pdbx_seq_one_letter_code
_entity_poly.pdbx_strand_id
1 'polypeptide(L)'
;MYGTIEFYCSHCGELNSHEPELSNDASLASEDEMEHQLEVLFCSNCDTPFQVHVSKDPSSLSFDYHLEDGYKLSEGGEYQAIFKSAIFNIEQLIYHLLSDSYVNNNYFNRLFYTQCIITLETYFGDALKSYVVNSDEYIKKFILTSDKLKNETYSLKNIIQKPNLLSERVQNRLSEILYHNLSVVTKIYSNVLDIDLDRLLGKERQYFETAISIRHDCVHRSGKTKDGKTHHISRDDIQKLAVSVSQLILNLHDAMQYINSSFNDEIENINFY
;
A
#
# COMPACT_ATOMS: atom_id res chain seq x y z
N MET A 1 -5.68 -14.08 28.12
CA MET A 1 -6.63 -14.03 26.99
C MET A 1 -5.79 -13.60 25.82
N TYR A 2 -5.61 -14.49 24.85
CA TYR A 2 -4.69 -14.29 23.74
C TYR A 2 -5.36 -13.30 22.77
N GLY A 3 -4.59 -12.40 22.16
CA GLY A 3 -5.16 -11.38 21.29
C GLY A 3 -5.85 -12.02 20.08
N THR A 4 -7.13 -11.71 19.86
CA THR A 4 -7.81 -12.04 18.61
C THR A 4 -7.20 -11.19 17.49
N ILE A 5 -6.83 -11.81 16.37
CA ILE A 5 -6.47 -11.09 15.15
C ILE A 5 -7.68 -10.96 14.26
N GLU A 6 -7.86 -9.77 13.69
CA GLU A 6 -8.85 -9.52 12.65
C GLU A 6 -8.15 -9.18 11.34
N PHE A 7 -8.67 -9.65 10.21
CA PHE A 7 -8.06 -9.44 8.90
C PHE A 7 -9.04 -9.57 7.74
N TYR A 8 -8.81 -8.85 6.64
CA TYR A 8 -9.59 -8.94 5.42
C TYR A 8 -9.02 -9.96 4.45
N CYS A 9 -9.91 -10.75 3.86
CA CYS A 9 -9.57 -11.66 2.77
C CYS A 9 -9.07 -10.87 1.55
N SER A 10 -7.87 -11.19 1.07
CA SER A 10 -7.30 -10.58 -0.15
C SER A 10 -8.10 -10.92 -1.42
N HIS A 11 -8.88 -12.00 -1.41
CA HIS A 11 -9.66 -12.45 -2.55
C HIS A 11 -11.09 -11.86 -2.60
N CYS A 12 -11.83 -11.86 -1.48
CA CYS A 12 -13.24 -11.43 -1.47
C CYS A 12 -13.53 -10.22 -0.57
N GLY A 13 -12.56 -9.74 0.22
CA GLY A 13 -12.74 -8.61 1.13
C GLY A 13 -13.56 -8.90 2.39
N GLU A 14 -13.87 -10.17 2.69
CA GLU A 14 -14.57 -10.55 3.93
C GLU A 14 -13.69 -10.32 5.16
N LEU A 15 -14.28 -9.84 6.25
CA LEU A 15 -13.63 -9.73 7.55
C LEU A 15 -13.56 -11.12 8.23
N ASN A 16 -12.36 -11.54 8.59
CA ASN A 16 -12.09 -12.78 9.30
C ASN A 16 -11.48 -12.45 10.67
N SER A 17 -11.75 -13.30 11.66
CA SER A 17 -11.16 -13.20 12.99
C SER A 17 -10.59 -14.55 13.40
N HIS A 18 -9.48 -14.54 14.14
CA HIS A 18 -8.80 -15.75 14.57
C HIS A 18 -8.16 -15.56 15.95
N GLU A 19 -8.28 -16.58 16.80
CA GLU A 19 -7.60 -16.66 18.09
C GLU A 19 -6.65 -17.87 18.03
N PRO A 20 -5.33 -17.68 18.17
CA PRO A 20 -4.36 -18.77 18.05
C PRO A 20 -4.56 -19.85 19.11
N GLU A 21 -4.48 -21.12 18.70
CA GLU A 21 -4.39 -22.24 19.62
C GLU A 21 -2.92 -22.45 20.02
N LEU A 22 -2.50 -21.88 21.15
CA LEU A 22 -1.19 -22.18 21.74
C LEU A 22 -1.26 -23.52 22.49
N SER A 23 -0.40 -24.45 22.11
CA SER A 23 -0.27 -25.72 22.84
C SER A 23 0.23 -25.46 24.26
N ASN A 24 -0.42 -26.08 25.26
CA ASN A 24 0.01 -26.03 26.67
C ASN A 24 1.30 -26.80 26.94
N ASP A 25 1.94 -27.40 25.93
CA ASP A 25 3.21 -28.12 26.05
C ASP A 25 4.42 -27.16 26.09
N ALA A 26 4.22 -25.97 26.67
CA ALA A 26 5.23 -24.96 27.00
C ALA A 26 6.17 -25.43 28.13
N SER A 27 6.62 -26.67 28.07
CA SER A 27 7.74 -27.19 28.81
C SER A 27 8.71 -27.76 27.80
N LEU A 28 9.64 -26.91 27.32
CA LEU A 28 11.05 -27.25 26.99
C LEU A 28 11.74 -26.27 25.99
N ALA A 29 11.09 -25.19 25.54
CA ALA A 29 11.84 -24.13 24.84
C ALA A 29 12.67 -23.33 25.85
N SER A 30 13.97 -23.20 25.62
CA SER A 30 14.88 -22.37 26.42
C SER A 30 14.40 -20.92 26.46
N GLU A 31 14.61 -20.23 27.58
CA GLU A 31 14.15 -18.86 27.86
C GLU A 31 14.60 -17.78 26.83
N ASP A 32 15.40 -18.14 25.82
CA ASP A 32 15.99 -17.22 24.82
C ASP A 32 15.55 -17.49 23.35
N GLU A 33 14.68 -18.47 23.06
CA GLU A 33 14.26 -18.78 21.69
C GLU A 33 12.87 -18.23 21.35
N MET A 34 12.76 -17.47 20.24
CA MET A 34 11.45 -17.08 19.68
C MET A 34 10.71 -18.32 19.20
N GLU A 35 9.52 -18.54 19.74
CA GLU A 35 8.64 -19.64 19.33
C GLU A 35 7.84 -19.20 18.10
N HIS A 36 7.90 -19.99 17.02
CA HIS A 36 7.19 -19.74 15.77
C HIS A 36 6.20 -20.86 15.48
N GLN A 37 4.94 -20.49 15.22
CA GLN A 37 3.88 -21.41 14.81
C GLN A 37 3.27 -20.96 13.48
N LEU A 38 3.18 -21.89 12.53
CA LEU A 38 2.48 -21.67 11.26
C LEU A 38 1.09 -22.27 11.34
N GLU A 39 0.08 -21.46 11.07
CA GLU A 39 -1.32 -21.87 11.01
C GLU A 39 -1.89 -21.60 9.61
N VAL A 40 -2.77 -22.49 9.15
CA VAL A 40 -3.50 -22.32 7.88
C VAL A 40 -4.96 -22.06 8.20
N LEU A 41 -5.44 -20.86 7.87
CA LEU A 41 -6.83 -20.43 8.07
C LEU A 41 -7.56 -20.40 6.73
N PHE A 42 -8.89 -20.39 6.78
CA PHE A 42 -9.73 -20.30 5.59
C PHE A 42 -10.70 -19.13 5.71
N CYS A 43 -10.90 -18.42 4.60
CA CYS A 43 -11.87 -17.34 4.56
C CYS A 43 -13.28 -17.85 4.82
N SER A 44 -13.95 -17.25 5.80
CA SER A 44 -15.34 -17.57 6.18
C SER A 44 -16.36 -17.47 5.05
N ASN A 45 -16.07 -16.70 4.00
CA ASN A 45 -16.96 -16.46 2.87
C ASN A 45 -16.55 -17.18 1.57
N CYS A 46 -15.25 -17.28 1.27
CA CYS A 46 -14.79 -17.79 -0.03
C CYS A 46 -13.77 -18.93 0.05
N ASP A 47 -13.50 -19.47 1.23
CA ASP A 47 -12.58 -20.59 1.48
C ASP A 47 -11.15 -20.38 0.95
N THR A 48 -10.76 -19.14 0.65
CA THR A 48 -9.37 -18.83 0.30
C THR A 48 -8.49 -19.11 1.52
N PRO A 49 -7.42 -19.92 1.37
CA PRO A 49 -6.51 -20.22 2.46
C PRO A 49 -5.61 -19.01 2.77
N PHE A 50 -5.24 -18.88 4.04
CA PHE A 50 -4.27 -17.89 4.52
C PHE A 50 -3.23 -18.60 5.37
N GLN A 51 -1.96 -18.25 5.20
CA GLN A 51 -0.91 -18.67 6.11
C GLN A 51 -0.66 -17.58 7.14
N VAL A 52 -0.72 -17.96 8.41
CA VAL A 52 -0.52 -17.07 9.54
C VAL A 52 0.68 -17.57 10.32
N HIS A 53 1.73 -16.76 10.38
CA HIS A 53 2.86 -16.99 11.26
C HIS A 53 2.60 -16.26 12.57
N VAL A 54 2.61 -17.00 13.67
CA VAL A 54 2.51 -16.49 15.04
C VAL A 54 3.87 -16.62 15.69
N SER A 55 4.42 -15.53 16.20
CA SER A 55 5.67 -15.54 16.95
C SER A 55 5.47 -14.99 18.36
N LYS A 56 6.03 -15.68 19.36
CA LYS A 56 6.05 -15.24 20.74
C LYS A 56 7.42 -14.66 21.09
N ASP A 57 7.45 -13.41 21.51
CA ASP A 57 8.65 -12.82 22.10
C ASP A 57 8.79 -13.33 23.55
N PRO A 58 9.89 -13.98 23.94
CA PRO A 58 10.10 -14.41 25.32
C PRO A 58 10.27 -13.24 26.30
N SER A 59 10.69 -12.06 25.83
CA SER A 59 10.95 -10.85 26.64
C SER A 59 9.73 -9.94 26.82
N SER A 60 8.74 -10.05 25.95
CA SER A 60 7.47 -9.35 26.05
C SER A 60 6.34 -10.34 25.81
N LEU A 61 5.37 -10.45 26.72
CA LEU A 61 4.16 -11.29 26.57
C LEU A 61 3.26 -10.92 25.36
N SER A 62 3.77 -10.14 24.40
CA SER A 62 3.16 -9.82 23.12
C SER A 62 3.46 -10.88 22.07
N PHE A 63 2.47 -11.11 21.21
CA PHE A 63 2.56 -11.97 20.05
C PHE A 63 2.63 -11.10 18.81
N ASP A 64 3.57 -11.41 17.93
CA ASP A 64 3.62 -10.87 16.58
C ASP A 64 2.93 -11.82 15.62
N TYR A 65 2.18 -11.25 14.68
CA TYR A 65 1.39 -12.01 13.72
C TYR A 65 1.68 -11.51 12.32
N HIS A 66 1.90 -12.46 11.43
CA HIS A 66 2.26 -12.18 10.07
C HIS A 66 1.40 -13.02 9.13
N LEU A 67 0.53 -12.35 8.38
CA LEU A 67 -0.31 -12.96 7.34
C LEU A 67 0.48 -12.98 6.04
N GLU A 68 0.71 -14.16 5.44
CA GLU A 68 1.24 -14.23 4.08
C GLU A 68 0.20 -13.72 3.06
N ASP A 69 -1.09 -13.98 3.34
CA ASP A 69 -2.22 -13.59 2.51
C ASP A 69 -3.28 -12.88 3.35
N GLY A 70 -3.82 -11.76 2.87
CA GLY A 70 -4.84 -10.95 3.55
C GLY A 70 -4.28 -9.72 4.27
N TYR A 71 -5.17 -8.85 4.76
CA TYR A 71 -4.81 -7.57 5.38
C TYR A 71 -5.22 -7.53 6.85
N LYS A 72 -4.27 -7.57 7.78
CA LYS A 72 -4.56 -7.46 9.22
C LYS A 72 -5.17 -6.09 9.52
N LEU A 73 -6.31 -6.07 10.21
CA LEU A 73 -6.75 -4.90 10.95
C LEU A 73 -5.75 -4.72 12.10
N SER A 74 -4.81 -3.81 11.94
CA SER A 74 -4.17 -3.23 13.11
C SER A 74 -5.09 -2.18 13.71
N GLU A 75 -4.95 -1.94 15.01
CA GLU A 75 -5.26 -0.64 15.60
C GLU A 75 -4.69 0.45 14.64
N GLY A 76 -5.55 1.23 13.97
CA GLY A 76 -5.12 2.25 13.01
C GLY A 76 -5.89 2.40 11.67
N GLY A 77 -6.90 1.57 11.37
CA GLY A 77 -7.82 1.77 10.22
C GLY A 77 -7.29 1.38 8.82
N GLU A 78 -8.13 1.58 7.79
CA GLU A 78 -7.92 1.14 6.39
C GLU A 78 -6.58 1.60 5.78
N TYR A 79 -6.17 2.85 6.05
CA TYR A 79 -4.92 3.39 5.55
C TYR A 79 -3.67 2.70 6.11
N GLN A 80 -3.66 2.35 7.40
CA GLN A 80 -2.51 1.70 8.02
C GLN A 80 -2.25 0.33 7.41
N ALA A 81 -3.32 -0.38 7.03
CA ALA A 81 -3.23 -1.66 6.33
C ALA A 81 -2.59 -1.51 4.93
N ILE A 82 -2.95 -0.45 4.19
CA ILE A 82 -2.36 -0.12 2.89
C ILE A 82 -0.84 0.09 3.02
N PHE A 83 -0.41 0.89 4.00
CA PHE A 83 1.01 1.13 4.25
C PHE A 83 1.77 -0.14 4.62
N LYS A 84 1.26 -0.90 5.59
CA LYS A 84 1.90 -2.15 6.03
C LYS A 84 2.01 -3.16 4.90
N SER A 85 0.96 -3.33 4.09
CA SER A 85 0.99 -4.21 2.93
C SER A 85 2.04 -3.79 1.90
N ALA A 86 2.17 -2.49 1.63
CA ALA A 86 3.17 -2.00 0.68
C ALA A 86 4.60 -2.29 1.15
N ILE A 87 4.91 -2.06 2.44
CA ILE A 87 6.22 -2.39 3.02
C ILE A 87 6.47 -3.90 2.99
N PHE A 88 5.51 -4.69 3.44
CA PHE A 88 5.59 -6.15 3.43
C PHE A 88 5.87 -6.70 2.03
N ASN A 89 5.16 -6.20 1.00
CA ASN A 89 5.38 -6.61 -0.38
C ASN A 89 6.82 -6.34 -0.84
N ILE A 90 7.43 -5.21 -0.45
CA ILE A 90 8.84 -4.94 -0.78
C ILE A 90 9.78 -5.88 -0.02
N GLU A 91 9.51 -6.15 1.26
CA GLU A 91 10.32 -7.09 2.06
C GLU A 91 10.31 -8.50 1.48
N GLN A 92 9.13 -8.99 1.06
CA GLN A 92 9.03 -10.29 0.38
C GLN A 92 9.79 -10.33 -0.93
N LEU A 93 9.76 -9.24 -1.72
CA LEU A 93 10.56 -9.14 -2.94
C LEU A 93 12.06 -9.24 -2.64
N ILE A 94 12.54 -8.53 -1.61
CA ILE A 94 13.94 -8.58 -1.19
C ILE A 94 14.31 -9.99 -0.70
N TYR A 95 13.49 -10.60 0.15
CA TYR A 95 13.71 -11.94 0.67
C TYR A 95 13.87 -12.97 -0.47
N HIS A 96 12.94 -12.97 -1.43
CA HIS A 96 13.01 -13.88 -2.57
C HIS A 96 14.13 -13.52 -3.55
N LEU A 97 14.46 -12.24 -3.73
CA LEU A 97 15.60 -11.81 -4.55
C LEU A 97 16.93 -12.36 -4.01
N LEU A 98 17.08 -12.40 -2.69
CA LEU A 98 18.29 -12.89 -2.02
C LEU A 98 18.43 -14.42 -2.04
N SER A 99 17.35 -15.16 -2.32
CA SER A 99 17.41 -16.62 -2.43
C SER A 99 18.29 -17.09 -3.61
N ASP A 100 19.01 -18.19 -3.41
CA ASP A 100 19.90 -18.78 -4.43
C ASP A 100 19.13 -19.32 -5.66
N SER A 101 17.83 -19.58 -5.50
CA SER A 101 16.94 -20.16 -6.51
C SER A 101 16.83 -19.33 -7.81
N TYR A 102 17.16 -18.04 -7.78
CA TYR A 102 16.93 -17.11 -8.90
C TYR A 102 18.20 -16.37 -9.38
N VAL A 103 19.39 -16.85 -9.03
CA VAL A 103 20.67 -16.17 -9.37
C VAL A 103 20.83 -16.06 -10.89
N ASN A 104 21.19 -14.86 -11.38
CA ASN A 104 21.46 -14.56 -12.79
C ASN A 104 20.30 -14.81 -13.78
N ASN A 105 19.06 -14.87 -13.31
CA ASN A 105 17.91 -15.04 -14.19
C ASN A 105 17.30 -13.69 -14.59
N ASN A 106 17.59 -13.24 -15.82
CA ASN A 106 17.07 -11.98 -16.36
C ASN A 106 15.53 -11.90 -16.39
N TYR A 107 14.81 -13.02 -16.49
CA TYR A 107 13.36 -13.02 -16.44
C TYR A 107 12.84 -12.66 -15.05
N PHE A 108 13.35 -13.34 -14.01
CA PHE A 108 12.98 -13.03 -12.63
C PHE A 108 13.44 -11.64 -12.22
N ASN A 109 14.63 -11.19 -12.64
CA ASN A 109 15.09 -9.82 -12.37
C ASN A 109 14.11 -8.77 -12.91
N ARG A 110 13.58 -8.96 -14.14
CA ARG A 110 12.56 -8.06 -14.69
C ARG A 110 11.26 -8.10 -13.90
N LEU A 111 10.85 -9.29 -13.42
CA LEU A 111 9.65 -9.45 -12.60
C LEU A 111 9.78 -8.71 -11.26
N PHE A 112 10.87 -8.96 -10.51
CA PHE A 112 11.11 -8.30 -9.23
C PHE A 112 11.22 -6.78 -9.39
N TYR A 113 11.93 -6.30 -10.42
CA TYR A 113 12.03 -4.89 -10.75
C TYR A 113 10.66 -4.27 -11.04
N THR A 114 9.85 -4.95 -11.86
CA THR A 114 8.50 -4.51 -12.21
C THR A 114 7.61 -4.44 -10.97
N GLN A 115 7.72 -5.44 -10.08
CA GLN A 115 6.90 -5.51 -8.88
C GLN A 115 7.24 -4.41 -7.87
N CYS A 116 8.51 -3.99 -7.75
CA CYS A 116 8.87 -2.84 -6.91
C CYS A 116 8.12 -1.57 -7.33
N ILE A 117 8.05 -1.29 -8.64
CA ILE A 117 7.32 -0.12 -9.16
C ILE A 117 5.81 -0.30 -9.05
N ILE A 118 5.28 -1.50 -9.28
CA ILE A 118 3.84 -1.78 -9.08
C ILE A 118 3.45 -1.51 -7.63
N THR A 119 4.22 -1.98 -6.66
CA THR A 119 3.95 -1.70 -5.23
C THR A 119 3.90 -0.20 -4.95
N LEU A 120 4.82 0.59 -5.51
CA LEU A 120 4.80 2.05 -5.37
C LEU A 120 3.55 2.69 -6.00
N GLU A 121 3.21 2.29 -7.23
CA GLU A 121 2.04 2.79 -7.96
C GLU A 121 0.73 2.49 -7.22
N THR A 122 0.59 1.26 -6.73
CA THR A 122 -0.55 0.82 -5.92
C THR A 122 -0.62 1.61 -4.62
N TYR A 123 0.51 1.78 -3.92
CA TYR A 123 0.55 2.57 -2.70
C TYR A 123 0.10 4.03 -2.94
N PHE A 124 0.58 4.68 -4.00
CA PHE A 124 0.12 6.02 -4.36
C PHE A 124 -1.39 6.08 -4.61
N GLY A 125 -1.95 5.08 -5.31
CA GLY A 125 -3.38 5.05 -5.61
C GLY A 125 -4.24 4.81 -4.38
N ASP A 126 -3.92 3.77 -3.64
CA ASP A 126 -4.74 3.33 -2.50
C ASP A 126 -4.62 4.31 -1.34
N ALA A 127 -3.42 4.82 -1.05
CA ALA A 127 -3.22 5.85 -0.03
C ALA A 127 -4.02 7.11 -0.36
N LEU A 128 -3.92 7.64 -1.58
CA LEU A 128 -4.70 8.81 -2.00
C LEU A 128 -6.21 8.55 -1.89
N LYS A 129 -6.67 7.40 -2.39
CA LYS A 129 -8.09 7.04 -2.36
C LYS A 129 -8.63 6.93 -0.93
N SER A 130 -7.87 6.33 -0.02
CA SER A 130 -8.26 6.16 1.38
C SER A 130 -8.47 7.49 2.11
N TYR A 131 -7.71 8.54 1.78
CA TYR A 131 -7.92 9.87 2.36
C TYR A 131 -9.03 10.64 1.65
N VAL A 132 -9.04 10.60 0.32
CA VAL A 132 -9.96 11.44 -0.45
C VAL A 132 -11.41 10.97 -0.31
N VAL A 133 -11.68 9.67 -0.42
CA VAL A 133 -13.06 9.15 -0.43
C VAL A 133 -13.73 9.20 0.95
N ASN A 134 -12.92 9.24 2.02
CA ASN A 134 -13.40 9.26 3.40
C ASN A 134 -13.55 10.68 3.98
N SER A 135 -13.44 11.74 3.16
CA SER A 135 -13.59 13.13 3.61
C SER A 135 -14.32 13.99 2.57
N ASP A 136 -15.44 14.59 2.98
CA ASP A 136 -16.19 15.55 2.15
C ASP A 136 -15.35 16.76 1.72
N GLU A 137 -14.40 17.19 2.57
CA GLU A 137 -13.48 18.26 2.22
C GLU A 137 -12.56 17.85 1.06
N TYR A 138 -11.95 16.66 1.16
CA TYR A 138 -11.04 16.17 0.13
C TYR A 138 -11.77 15.82 -1.17
N ILE A 139 -13.00 15.31 -1.10
CA ILE A 139 -13.88 15.17 -2.27
C ILE A 139 -14.06 16.52 -2.98
N LYS A 140 -14.37 17.58 -2.24
CA LYS A 140 -14.53 18.93 -2.81
C LYS A 140 -13.23 19.45 -3.41
N LYS A 141 -12.11 19.37 -2.68
CA LYS A 141 -10.78 19.78 -3.19
C LYS A 141 -10.44 19.04 -4.48
N PHE A 142 -10.66 17.72 -4.53
CA PHE A 142 -10.41 16.91 -5.72
C PHE A 142 -11.28 17.34 -6.92
N ILE A 143 -12.59 17.59 -6.70
CA ILE A 143 -13.48 18.05 -7.77
C ILE A 143 -13.03 19.39 -8.34
N LEU A 144 -12.71 20.35 -7.48
CA LEU A 144 -12.33 21.71 -7.87
C LEU A 144 -11.00 21.76 -8.64
N THR A 145 -10.09 20.82 -8.34
CA THR A 145 -8.74 20.79 -8.92
C THR A 145 -8.62 19.83 -10.11
N SER A 146 -9.59 18.94 -10.30
CA SER A 146 -9.64 18.01 -11.44
C SER A 146 -10.23 18.66 -12.69
N ASP A 147 -9.41 18.81 -13.74
CA ASP A 147 -9.86 19.36 -15.03
C ASP A 147 -11.05 18.61 -15.64
N LYS A 148 -11.16 17.30 -15.37
CA LYS A 148 -12.29 16.49 -15.84
C LYS A 148 -13.58 16.74 -15.06
N LEU A 149 -13.49 17.02 -13.75
CA LEU A 149 -14.67 17.09 -12.88
C LEU A 149 -15.16 18.53 -12.66
N LYS A 150 -14.27 19.51 -12.61
CA LYS A 150 -14.60 20.90 -12.22
C LYS A 150 -15.65 21.57 -13.12
N ASN A 151 -15.79 21.08 -14.35
CA ASN A 151 -16.72 21.63 -15.35
C ASN A 151 -17.93 20.72 -15.61
N GLU A 152 -18.10 19.62 -14.85
CA GLU A 152 -19.28 18.76 -14.99
C GLU A 152 -20.54 19.46 -14.45
N THR A 153 -21.66 19.30 -15.15
CA THR A 153 -22.95 19.89 -14.76
C THR A 153 -24.00 18.81 -14.51
N TYR A 154 -24.80 18.98 -13.46
CA TYR A 154 -25.86 18.04 -13.08
C TYR A 154 -27.18 18.79 -12.83
N SER A 155 -28.31 18.17 -13.19
CA SER A 155 -29.63 18.69 -12.83
C SER A 155 -29.97 18.41 -11.37
N LEU A 156 -30.86 19.20 -10.76
CA LEU A 156 -31.35 18.94 -9.40
C LEU A 156 -31.98 17.54 -9.26
N LYS A 157 -32.65 17.05 -10.33
CA LYS A 157 -33.18 15.69 -10.38
C LYS A 157 -32.08 14.63 -10.23
N ASN A 158 -30.96 14.80 -10.93
CA ASN A 158 -29.83 13.86 -10.85
C ASN A 158 -29.24 13.82 -9.43
N ILE A 159 -29.14 14.98 -8.78
CA ILE A 159 -28.58 15.11 -7.43
C ILE A 159 -29.50 14.40 -6.41
N ILE A 160 -30.83 14.62 -6.48
CA ILE A 160 -31.78 13.97 -5.58
C ILE A 160 -31.82 12.45 -5.77
N GLN A 161 -31.67 11.96 -7.01
CA GLN A 161 -31.70 10.52 -7.30
C GLN A 161 -30.41 9.79 -6.92
N LYS A 162 -29.30 10.51 -6.71
CA LYS A 162 -27.98 9.93 -6.40
C LYS A 162 -27.33 10.65 -5.22
N PRO A 163 -27.68 10.29 -3.97
CA PRO A 163 -27.16 10.97 -2.78
C PRO A 163 -25.62 10.92 -2.68
N ASN A 164 -24.98 9.87 -3.23
CA ASN A 164 -23.52 9.70 -3.22
C ASN A 164 -22.84 10.13 -4.53
N LEU A 165 -23.52 10.91 -5.38
CA LEU A 165 -23.04 11.28 -6.72
C LEU A 165 -21.60 11.80 -6.71
N LEU A 166 -21.26 12.71 -5.80
CA LEU A 166 -19.92 13.33 -5.77
C LEU A 166 -18.84 12.31 -5.44
N SER A 167 -19.05 11.50 -4.39
CA SER A 167 -18.13 10.45 -3.99
C SER A 167 -17.94 9.42 -5.10
N GLU A 168 -19.04 8.97 -5.75
CA GLU A 168 -18.97 8.07 -6.90
C GLU A 168 -18.17 8.67 -8.06
N ARG A 169 -18.35 9.96 -8.38
CA ARG A 169 -17.59 10.62 -9.47
C ARG A 169 -16.10 10.71 -9.13
N VAL A 170 -15.77 11.06 -7.88
CA VAL A 170 -14.38 11.13 -7.42
C VAL A 170 -13.73 9.74 -7.43
N GLN A 171 -14.40 8.72 -6.88
CA GLN A 171 -13.89 7.35 -6.86
C GLN A 171 -13.64 6.82 -8.27
N ASN A 172 -14.58 7.01 -9.20
CA ASN A 172 -14.39 6.64 -10.60
C ASN A 172 -13.20 7.36 -11.21
N ARG A 173 -13.05 8.66 -10.94
CA ARG A 173 -11.93 9.44 -11.49
C ARG A 173 -10.59 8.99 -10.92
N LEU A 174 -10.51 8.68 -9.63
CA LEU A 174 -9.32 8.16 -8.98
C LEU A 174 -8.86 6.82 -9.60
N SER A 175 -9.81 5.94 -9.94
CA SER A 175 -9.53 4.66 -10.60
C SER A 175 -9.00 4.79 -12.03
N GLU A 176 -9.22 5.93 -12.70
CA GLU A 176 -8.70 6.20 -14.05
C GLU A 176 -7.29 6.81 -14.07
N ILE A 177 -6.71 7.13 -12.91
CA ILE A 177 -5.40 7.77 -12.85
C ILE A 177 -4.31 6.75 -13.17
N LEU A 178 -3.38 7.16 -14.04
CA LEU A 178 -2.14 6.42 -14.29
C LEU A 178 -1.10 6.80 -13.24
N TYR A 179 -1.02 6.04 -12.14
CA TYR A 179 -0.15 6.35 -11.00
C TYR A 179 1.35 6.26 -11.30
N HIS A 180 1.74 5.66 -12.42
CA HIS A 180 3.10 5.73 -12.94
C HIS A 180 3.46 7.11 -13.52
N ASN A 181 2.48 8.00 -13.76
CA ASN A 181 2.77 9.36 -14.19
C ASN A 181 3.03 10.26 -12.97
N LEU A 182 4.29 10.32 -12.53
CA LEU A 182 4.70 11.11 -11.36
C LEU A 182 4.31 12.59 -11.45
N SER A 183 4.27 13.17 -12.66
CA SER A 183 3.86 14.56 -12.84
C SER A 183 2.37 14.76 -12.52
N VAL A 184 1.52 13.77 -12.86
CA VAL A 184 0.10 13.79 -12.50
C VAL A 184 -0.08 13.52 -11.02
N VAL A 185 0.57 12.48 -10.49
CA VAL A 185 0.46 12.11 -9.06
C VAL A 185 0.91 13.25 -8.17
N THR A 186 2.06 13.88 -8.45
CA THR A 186 2.58 15.00 -7.65
C THR A 186 1.60 16.17 -7.61
N LYS A 187 1.01 16.53 -8.74
CA LYS A 187 0.01 17.61 -8.80
C LYS A 187 -1.23 17.29 -7.98
N ILE A 188 -1.69 16.04 -7.99
CA ILE A 188 -2.89 15.64 -7.25
C ILE A 188 -2.61 15.65 -5.75
N TYR A 189 -1.49 15.06 -5.30
CA TYR A 189 -1.10 15.08 -3.89
C TYR A 189 -0.95 16.52 -3.37
N SER A 190 -0.33 17.41 -4.16
CA SER A 190 -0.17 18.81 -3.78
C SER A 190 -1.49 19.57 -3.74
N ASN A 191 -2.37 19.40 -4.73
CA ASN A 191 -3.60 20.19 -4.82
C ASN A 191 -4.73 19.69 -3.91
N VAL A 192 -4.70 18.41 -3.51
CA VAL A 192 -5.80 17.77 -2.77
C VAL A 192 -5.44 17.51 -1.33
N LEU A 193 -4.24 16.99 -1.07
CA LEU A 193 -3.77 16.63 0.27
C LEU A 193 -2.73 17.61 0.82
N ASP A 194 -2.41 18.67 0.08
CA ASP A 194 -1.39 19.66 0.46
C ASP A 194 0.00 19.04 0.72
N ILE A 195 0.28 17.88 0.09
CA ILE A 195 1.56 17.17 0.17
C ILE A 195 2.42 17.49 -1.05
N ASP A 196 3.60 18.06 -0.82
CA ASP A 196 4.62 18.28 -1.84
C ASP A 196 5.43 16.99 -2.09
N LEU A 197 4.89 16.13 -2.96
CA LEU A 197 5.56 14.89 -3.36
C LEU A 197 6.87 15.16 -4.14
N ASP A 198 6.99 16.31 -4.80
CA ASP A 198 8.22 16.71 -5.49
C ASP A 198 9.37 16.92 -4.50
N ARG A 199 9.07 17.53 -3.35
CA ARG A 199 10.03 17.66 -2.24
C ARG A 199 10.42 16.31 -1.65
N LEU A 200 9.47 15.37 -1.49
CA LEU A 200 9.75 14.03 -0.98
C LEU A 200 10.64 13.21 -1.93
N LEU A 201 10.39 13.32 -3.24
CA LEU A 201 11.21 12.70 -4.29
C LEU A 201 12.60 13.35 -4.37
N GLY A 202 12.67 14.68 -4.21
CA GLY A 202 13.90 15.45 -4.19
C GLY A 202 14.84 15.10 -5.35
N LYS A 203 16.08 14.73 -5.00
CA LYS A 203 17.12 14.37 -5.99
C LYS A 203 16.86 13.03 -6.69
N GLU A 204 15.99 12.18 -6.14
CA GLU A 204 15.69 10.85 -6.70
C GLU A 204 14.58 10.89 -7.76
N ARG A 205 13.95 12.05 -8.00
CA ARG A 205 12.87 12.16 -9.00
C ARG A 205 13.24 11.57 -10.36
N GLN A 206 14.39 11.96 -10.91
CA GLN A 206 14.85 11.45 -12.21
C GLN A 206 15.13 9.93 -12.18
N TYR A 207 15.58 9.41 -11.03
CA TYR A 207 15.79 7.98 -10.85
C TYR A 207 14.47 7.22 -10.92
N PHE A 208 13.42 7.68 -10.23
CA PHE A 208 12.09 7.06 -10.32
C PHE A 208 11.46 7.19 -11.71
N GLU A 209 11.58 8.34 -12.38
CA GLU A 209 11.10 8.50 -13.76
C GLU A 209 11.77 7.51 -14.72
N THR A 210 13.08 7.30 -14.54
CA THR A 210 13.84 6.28 -15.29
C THR A 210 13.35 4.87 -14.95
N ALA A 211 13.16 4.57 -13.68
CA ALA A 211 12.72 3.25 -13.23
C ALA A 211 11.32 2.89 -13.72
N ILE A 212 10.40 3.85 -13.71
CA ILE A 212 9.06 3.71 -14.28
C ILE A 212 9.14 3.46 -15.79
N SER A 213 10.02 4.15 -16.51
CA SER A 213 10.24 3.89 -17.95
C SER A 213 10.76 2.48 -18.19
N ILE A 214 11.68 1.98 -17.36
CA ILE A 214 12.20 0.61 -17.46
C ILE A 214 11.07 -0.39 -17.17
N ARG A 215 10.24 -0.16 -16.14
CA ARG A 215 9.05 -0.99 -15.86
C ARG A 215 8.08 -1.03 -17.04
N HIS A 216 7.83 0.11 -17.69
CA HIS A 216 7.00 0.15 -18.90
C HIS A 216 7.60 -0.74 -20.01
N ASP A 217 8.92 -0.71 -20.22
CA ASP A 217 9.61 -1.58 -21.18
C ASP A 217 9.57 -3.05 -20.78
N CYS A 218 9.73 -3.38 -19.50
CA CYS A 218 9.58 -4.73 -18.97
C CYS A 218 8.21 -5.32 -19.31
N VAL A 219 7.13 -4.57 -19.08
CA VAL A 219 5.75 -5.04 -19.27
C VAL A 219 5.33 -5.03 -20.75
N HIS A 220 5.58 -3.94 -21.48
CA HIS A 220 5.02 -3.76 -22.82
C HIS A 220 5.98 -4.11 -23.97
N ARG A 221 7.27 -4.28 -23.66
CA ARG A 221 8.32 -4.55 -24.66
C ARG A 221 9.23 -5.72 -24.27
N SER A 222 8.78 -6.56 -23.33
CA SER A 222 9.56 -7.72 -22.83
C SER A 222 10.97 -7.36 -22.35
N GLY A 223 11.12 -6.18 -21.75
CA GLY A 223 12.39 -5.67 -21.23
C GLY A 223 13.30 -5.04 -22.29
N LYS A 224 12.75 -4.61 -23.43
CA LYS A 224 13.48 -3.92 -24.50
C LYS A 224 13.04 -2.46 -24.62
N THR A 225 13.96 -1.58 -24.96
CA THR A 225 13.64 -0.19 -25.33
C THR A 225 12.84 -0.14 -26.63
N LYS A 226 12.35 1.05 -27.00
CA LYS A 226 11.71 1.30 -28.31
C LYS A 226 12.58 0.89 -29.50
N ASP A 227 13.89 1.03 -29.35
CA ASP A 227 14.88 0.70 -30.39
C ASP A 227 15.31 -0.78 -30.36
N GLY A 228 14.69 -1.61 -29.50
CA GLY A 228 14.95 -3.04 -29.40
C GLY A 228 16.14 -3.44 -28.51
N LYS A 229 16.80 -2.48 -27.85
CA LYS A 229 17.91 -2.76 -26.91
C LYS A 229 17.38 -3.35 -25.61
N THR A 230 17.93 -4.47 -25.16
CA THR A 230 17.54 -5.11 -23.90
C THR A 230 18.07 -4.33 -22.69
N HIS A 231 17.20 -4.08 -21.71
CA HIS A 231 17.60 -3.62 -20.38
C HIS A 231 18.33 -4.73 -19.64
N HIS A 232 19.53 -4.43 -19.14
CA HIS A 232 20.22 -5.31 -18.21
C HIS A 232 19.89 -4.85 -16.80
N ILE A 233 19.17 -5.70 -16.06
CA ILE A 233 18.75 -5.44 -14.69
C ILE A 233 19.47 -6.43 -13.80
N SER A 234 20.39 -5.94 -12.97
CA SER A 234 21.11 -6.72 -11.98
C SER A 234 20.31 -6.87 -10.68
N ARG A 235 20.76 -7.75 -9.78
CA ARG A 235 20.19 -7.84 -8.43
C ARG A 235 20.40 -6.54 -7.65
N ASP A 236 21.56 -5.92 -7.79
CA ASP A 236 21.90 -4.65 -7.13
C ASP A 236 20.96 -3.52 -7.59
N ASP A 237 20.59 -3.49 -8.88
CA ASP A 237 19.62 -2.52 -9.40
C ASP A 237 18.24 -2.68 -8.72
N ILE A 238 17.81 -3.93 -8.51
CA ILE A 238 16.52 -4.25 -7.87
C ILE A 238 16.58 -3.93 -6.38
N GLN A 239 17.65 -4.32 -5.69
CA GLN A 239 17.82 -4.04 -4.26
C GLN A 239 17.85 -2.53 -4.01
N LYS A 240 18.59 -1.78 -4.83
CA LYS A 240 18.60 -0.32 -4.76
C LYS A 240 17.20 0.27 -4.97
N LEU A 241 16.48 -0.23 -5.98
CA LEU A 241 15.13 0.23 -6.25
C LEU A 241 14.17 -0.07 -5.10
N ALA A 242 14.23 -1.28 -4.54
CA ALA A 242 13.41 -1.69 -3.41
C ALA A 242 13.65 -0.79 -2.20
N VAL A 243 14.91 -0.49 -1.87
CA VAL A 243 15.27 0.45 -0.79
C VAL A 243 14.73 1.86 -1.06
N SER A 244 14.93 2.40 -2.26
CA SER A 244 14.41 3.74 -2.62
C SER A 244 12.88 3.78 -2.56
N VAL A 245 12.19 2.73 -3.04
CA VAL A 245 10.73 2.62 -2.96
C VAL A 245 10.26 2.59 -1.51
N SER A 246 10.84 1.73 -0.66
CA SER A 246 10.49 1.67 0.76
C SER A 246 10.70 3.02 1.45
N GLN A 247 11.80 3.71 1.17
CA GLN A 247 12.08 5.02 1.77
C GLN A 247 11.05 6.07 1.31
N LEU A 248 10.66 6.07 0.04
CA LEU A 248 9.63 6.99 -0.46
C LEU A 248 8.26 6.69 0.15
N ILE A 249 7.89 5.42 0.29
CA ILE A 249 6.66 4.99 0.96
C ILE A 249 6.67 5.45 2.42
N LEU A 250 7.78 5.27 3.15
CA LEU A 250 7.94 5.75 4.52
C LEU A 250 7.81 7.26 4.63
N ASN A 251 8.53 8.01 3.79
CA ASN A 251 8.47 9.48 3.81
C ASN A 251 7.06 10.02 3.49
N LEU A 252 6.36 9.37 2.55
CA LEU A 252 4.99 9.72 2.24
C LEU A 252 4.04 9.33 3.37
N HIS A 253 4.26 8.17 4.00
CA HIS A 253 3.49 7.75 5.16
C HIS A 253 3.58 8.74 6.31
N ASP A 254 4.79 9.18 6.64
CA ASP A 254 5.02 10.20 7.67
C ASP A 254 4.28 11.50 7.32
N ALA A 255 4.40 11.97 6.07
CA ALA A 255 3.70 13.17 5.60
C ALA A 255 2.17 13.03 5.69
N MET A 256 1.62 11.84 5.43
CA MET A 256 0.19 11.57 5.52
C MET A 256 -0.29 11.48 6.97
N GLN A 257 0.51 10.96 7.92
CA GLN A 257 0.12 10.96 9.33
C GLN A 257 -0.06 12.37 9.91
N TYR A 258 0.73 13.36 9.45
CA TYR A 258 0.57 14.77 9.88
C TYR A 258 -0.77 15.39 9.49
N ILE A 259 -1.41 14.87 8.43
CA ILE A 259 -2.75 15.30 8.04
C ILE A 259 -3.75 14.95 9.16
N ASN A 260 -3.70 13.74 9.68
CA ASN A 260 -4.63 13.26 10.71
C ASN A 260 -4.44 13.99 12.06
N SER A 261 -3.20 14.31 12.44
CA SER A 261 -2.95 15.10 13.65
C SER A 261 -3.53 16.52 13.55
N SER A 262 -3.40 17.15 12.39
CA SER A 262 -3.92 18.51 12.16
C SER A 262 -5.45 18.55 12.19
N PHE A 263 -6.10 17.48 11.71
CA PHE A 263 -7.56 17.33 11.77
C PHE A 263 -8.08 17.18 13.21
N ASN A 264 -7.39 16.42 14.06
CA ASN A 264 -7.79 16.24 15.46
C ASN A 264 -7.62 17.55 16.27
N ASP A 265 -6.55 18.30 16.03
CA ASP A 265 -6.31 19.60 16.66
C ASP A 265 -7.36 20.65 16.25
N GLU A 266 -7.86 20.63 15.01
CA GLU A 266 -8.93 21.52 14.56
C GLU A 266 -10.28 21.18 15.19
N ILE A 267 -10.59 19.90 15.41
CA ILE A 267 -11.85 19.47 16.08
C ILE A 267 -11.85 19.83 17.57
N GLU A 268 -10.73 19.67 18.28
CA GLU A 268 -10.62 20.05 19.69
C GLU A 268 -10.75 21.57 19.92
N ASN A 269 -10.44 22.38 18.92
CA ASN A 269 -10.57 23.84 18.97
C ASN A 269 -11.96 24.37 18.60
N ILE A 270 -12.91 23.50 18.20
CA ILE A 270 -14.32 23.87 18.06
C ILE A 270 -14.97 23.81 19.44
N ASN A 271 -14.75 24.84 20.26
CA ASN A 271 -15.56 25.11 21.43
C ASN A 271 -16.99 25.43 20.98
N PHE A 272 -17.93 24.52 21.24
CA PHE A 272 -19.35 24.82 21.17
C PHE A 272 -19.69 25.84 22.27
N TYR A 273 -19.75 27.11 21.89
CA TYR A 273 -20.42 28.17 22.64
C TYR A 273 -21.87 28.35 22.16
#